data_AF-A0A3M2ZSW5-F1
#
_entry.id   AF-A0A3M2ZSW5-F1
#
_cell.length_a   1.000
_cell.length_b   1.000
_cell.length_c   1.000
_cell.angle_alpha   90.00
_cell.angle_beta   90.00
_cell.angle_gamma   90.00
#
_symmetry.space_group_name_H-M   'P 1'
#
loop_
_entity.id
_entity.type
_entity.pdbx_description
1 polymer ?
#
loop_
_entity_poly.entity_id
_entity_poly.type
_entity_poly.pdbx_seq_one_letter_code
_entity_poly.pdbx_strand_id
1 'polypeptide(L)' 'MPQVIFLPHAEHCPDGLVVEVEPGTSILEIAHEHHIEIESACGGVCACTTCHCVIREGFSSLN' A
#
# COMPACT_ATOMS: atom_id res chain seq x y z
N MET A 1 -9.62 -4.41 13.45
CA MET A 1 -8.93 -3.82 12.30
C MET A 1 -7.76 -4.73 11.93
N PRO A 2 -7.65 -5.22 10.68
CA PRO A 2 -6.42 -5.87 10.22
C PRO A 2 -5.24 -4.91 10.29
N GLN A 3 -4.03 -5.48 10.36
CA GLN A 3 -2.80 -4.71 10.25
C GLN A 3 -2.26 -4.81 8.82
N VAL A 4 -1.83 -3.68 8.26
CA VAL A 4 -1.05 -3.62 7.01
C VAL A 4 0.39 -3.31 7.38
N ILE A 5 1.31 -4.09 6.82
CA ILE A 5 2.75 -3.96 7.05
C ILE A 5 3.39 -3.55 5.72
N PHE A 6 3.89 -2.32 5.65
CA PHE A 6 4.81 -1.89 4.61
C PHE A 6 6.22 -2.32 5.02
N LEU A 7 6.83 -3.18 4.21
CA LEU A 7 8.21 -3.59 4.44
C LEU A 7 9.18 -2.44 4.16
N PRO A 8 10.35 -2.42 4.82
CA PRO A 8 11.41 -1.46 4.53
C PRO A 8 11.70 -1.33 3.03
N HIS A 9 11.60 -0.11 2.53
CA HIS A 9 11.90 0.27 1.15
C HIS A 9 12.78 1.52 1.13
N ALA A 10 13.96 1.43 0.51
CA ALA A 10 15.00 2.46 0.59
C ALA A 10 14.53 3.87 0.19
N GLU A 11 13.58 3.97 -0.75
CA GLU A 11 13.13 5.27 -1.28
C GLU A 11 11.81 5.76 -0.69
N HIS A 12 10.90 4.85 -0.33
CA HIS A 12 9.50 5.19 -0.02
C HIS A 12 9.14 4.98 1.45
N CYS A 13 9.83 4.06 2.13
CA CYS A 13 9.53 3.71 3.53
C CYS A 13 10.77 3.05 4.17
N PRO A 14 11.86 3.79 4.44
CA PRO A 14 13.15 3.21 4.82
C PRO A 14 13.10 2.29 6.04
N ASP A 15 12.27 2.64 7.02
CA ASP A 15 12.11 1.89 8.27
C ASP A 15 10.95 0.88 8.24
N GLY A 16 10.18 0.85 7.15
CA GLY A 16 8.89 0.17 7.09
C GLY A 16 7.82 0.88 7.92
N LEU A 17 6.60 0.34 7.90
CA LEU A 17 5.47 0.89 8.64
C LEU A 17 4.49 -0.22 9.00
N VAL A 18 3.93 -0.15 10.20
CA VAL A 18 2.84 -1.01 10.67
C VAL A 18 1.67 -0.14 11.07
N VAL A 19 0.51 -0.35 10.45
CA VAL A 19 -0.71 0.43 10.70
C VAL A 19 -1.93 -0.45 10.80
N GLU A 20 -2.87 -0.08 11.68
CA GLU A 20 -4.21 -0.66 11.70
C GLU A 20 -5.07 0.03 10.65
N VAL A 21 -5.84 -0.76 9.88
CA VAL A 21 -6.68 -0.24 8.81
C VAL A 21 -8.10 -0.78 8.92
N GLU A 22 -9.07 -0.01 8.43
CA GLU A 22 -10.44 -0.48 8.29
C GLU A 22 -10.58 -1.40 7.07
N PRO A 23 -11.39 -2.47 7.14
CA PRO A 23 -11.67 -3.31 5.98
C PRO A 23 -12.30 -2.49 4.84
N GLY A 24 -11.79 -2.68 3.63
CA GLY A 24 -12.25 -1.96 2.43
C GLY A 24 -11.39 -0.75 2.04
N THR A 25 -10.46 -0.31 2.89
CA THR A 25 -9.46 0.70 2.54
C THR A 25 -8.49 0.17 1.48
N SER A 26 -8.19 0.98 0.46
CA SER A 26 -7.19 0.63 -0.56
C SER A 26 -5.78 0.68 0.02
N ILE A 27 -4.91 -0.25 -0.40
CA ILE A 27 -3.48 -0.26 -0.04
C ILE A 27 -2.77 1.02 -0.54
N LEU A 28 -3.20 1.56 -1.68
CA LEU A 28 -2.64 2.79 -2.23
C LEU A 28 -3.05 4.02 -1.39
N GLU A 29 -4.29 4.08 -0.94
CA GLU A 29 -4.80 5.19 -0.11
C GLU A 29 -4.05 5.26 1.22
N ILE A 30 -3.93 4.12 1.94
CA ILE A 30 -3.22 4.09 3.22
C ILE A 30 -1.71 4.39 3.04
N ALA A 31 -1.10 4.02 1.92
CA ALA A 31 0.28 4.41 1.63
C ALA A 31 0.43 5.94 1.56
N HIS A 32 -0.45 6.62 0.81
CA HIS A 32 -0.43 8.08 0.67
C HIS A 32 -0.79 8.80 1.98
N GLU A 33 -1.75 8.31 2.76
CA GLU A 33 -2.11 8.87 4.07
C GLU A 33 -0.92 8.89 5.05
N HIS A 34 0.01 7.94 4.91
CA HIS A 34 1.21 7.84 5.73
C HIS A 34 2.49 8.33 5.03
N HIS A 35 2.37 9.10 3.95
CA HIS A 35 3.50 9.69 3.20
C HIS A 35 4.46 8.65 2.61
N ILE A 36 3.97 7.44 2.32
CA ILE A 36 4.67 6.45 1.50
C ILE A 36 4.30 6.76 0.05
N GLU A 37 5.17 7.51 -0.61
CA GLU A 37 4.95 8.06 -1.96
C GLU A 37 5.08 6.99 -3.06
N ILE A 38 4.13 6.06 -3.11
CA ILE A 38 3.96 5.11 -4.22
C ILE A 38 3.39 5.89 -5.41
N GLU A 39 4.06 5.80 -6.56
CA GLU A 39 3.61 6.51 -7.75
C GLU A 39 2.23 6.02 -8.23
N SER A 40 1.36 6.98 -8.57
CA SER A 40 0.00 6.71 -9.05
C SER A 40 -0.30 7.50 -10.31
N ALA A 41 0.43 7.19 -11.39
CA ALA A 41 0.43 7.97 -12.64
C ALA A 41 -0.96 8.12 -13.28
N CYS A 42 -1.81 7.09 -13.19
CA CYS A 42 -3.19 7.16 -13.67
C CYS A 42 -4.19 7.76 -12.64
N GLY A 43 -3.74 8.10 -11.43
CA GLY A 43 -4.61 8.56 -10.35
C GLY A 43 -5.43 7.44 -9.69
N GLY A 44 -4.95 6.19 -9.73
CA GLY A 44 -5.63 5.05 -9.09
C GLY A 44 -6.80 4.46 -9.88
N VAL A 45 -6.94 4.78 -11.17
CA VAL A 45 -8.07 4.34 -12.02
C VAL A 45 -7.76 3.10 -12.89
N CYS A 46 -6.78 2.28 -12.49
CA CYS A 46 -6.43 1.02 -13.16
C CYS A 46 -6.00 1.17 -14.64
N ALA A 47 -5.22 2.22 -14.97
CA ALA A 47 -4.73 2.49 -16.33
C ALA A 47 -3.19 2.58 -16.45
N CYS A 48 -2.46 2.27 -15.38
CA CYS A 48 -0.99 2.19 -15.37
C CYS A 48 -0.53 1.05 -14.45
N THR A 49 0.78 0.93 -14.25
CA THR A 49 1.38 -0.07 -13.35
C THR A 49 2.27 0.55 -12.26
N THR A 50 2.28 1.88 -12.12
CA THR A 50 3.20 2.55 -11.19
C THR A 50 2.87 2.32 -9.72
N CYS A 51 1.61 1.99 -9.40
CA CYS A 51 1.19 1.60 -8.05
C CYS A 51 1.35 0.10 -7.75
N HIS A 52 2.09 -0.63 -8.58
CA HIS A 52 2.30 -2.06 -8.41
C HIS A 52 2.97 -2.37 -7.07
N CYS A 53 2.41 -3.32 -6.33
CA CYS A 53 2.97 -3.85 -5.09
C CYS A 53 2.87 -5.38 -5.07
N VAL A 54 3.61 -6.01 -4.16
CA VAL A 54 3.58 -7.47 -3.95
C VAL A 54 3.05 -7.76 -2.57
N ILE A 55 1.93 -8.49 -2.50
CA ILE A 55 1.32 -8.93 -1.26
C ILE A 55 2.02 -10.21 -0.80
N ARG A 56 2.97 -10.09 0.13
CA ARG A 56 3.73 -11.24 0.63
C ARG A 56 2.91 -12.14 1.55
N GLU A 57 1.99 -11.56 2.30
CA GLU A 57 1.11 -12.25 3.25
C GLU A 57 -0.30 -11.69 3.14
N GLY A 58 -1.33 -12.55 3.25
CA GLY A 58 -2.73 -12.12 3.20
C GLY A 58 -3.32 -11.87 1.80
N PHE A 59 -2.65 -12.27 0.71
CA PHE A 59 -3.18 -12.08 -0.65
C PHE A 59 -4.59 -12.67 -0.83
N SER A 60 -4.83 -13.88 -0.30
CA SER A 60 -6.13 -14.56 -0.40
C SER A 60 -7.24 -13.94 0.43
N SER A 61 -6.95 -12.93 1.27
CA SER A 61 -7.98 -12.20 2.04
C SER A 61 -8.39 -10.88 1.40
N LEU A 62 -7.84 -10.52 0.24
CA LEU A 62 -8.25 -9.33 -0.51
C LEU A 62 -9.58 -9.59 -1.23
N ASN A 63 -10.36 -8.52 -1.39
CA ASN A 63 -11.69 -8.52 -2.03
C ASN A 63 -11.61 -8.28 -3.54
#